data_AF-M6FEL2-F1
#
_entry.id   AF-M6FEL2-F1
#
_cell.length_a   1.000
_cell.length_b   1.000
_cell.length_c   1.000
_cell.angle_alpha   90.00
_cell.angle_beta   90.00
_cell.angle_gamma   90.00
#
_symmetry.space_group_name_H-M   'P 1'
#
loop_
_entity.id
_entity.type
_entity.pdbx_description
1 polymer ?
#
loop_
_entity_poly.entity_id
_entity_poly.type
_entity_poly.pdbx_seq_one_letter_code
_entity_poly.pdbx_strand_id
1 'polypeptide(L)'
;MSRLTLELKAGVYAGNINRRVREKLWEKIITDWKSNALMIYTTNNEQGYAALSNGDTTREIVEIEGMILTQFTRTESPQKKGKKKVKSDPFPISDGD
;
A
#
# COMPACT_ATOMS: atom_id res chain seq x y z
N MET A 1 13.55 -12.82 -13.43
CA MET A 1 12.35 -13.40 -12.79
C MET A 1 11.71 -14.50 -13.65
N SER A 2 11.47 -14.27 -14.94
CA SER A 2 10.68 -15.13 -15.85
C SER A 2 11.05 -16.62 -15.97
N ARG A 3 12.26 -17.06 -15.61
CA ARG A 3 12.63 -18.48 -15.70
C ARG A 3 11.93 -19.35 -14.64
N LEU A 4 11.58 -18.78 -13.49
CA LEU A 4 11.05 -19.52 -12.33
C LEU A 4 9.64 -19.08 -11.94
N THR A 5 9.17 -17.97 -12.50
CA THR A 5 7.89 -17.36 -12.18
C THR A 5 7.17 -16.94 -13.46
N LEU A 6 5.84 -17.00 -13.42
CA LEU A 6 4.94 -16.42 -14.40
C LEU A 6 4.70 -14.95 -14.03
N GLU A 7 4.88 -14.04 -14.99
CA GLU A 7 4.50 -12.63 -14.82
C GLU A 7 3.01 -12.46 -15.17
N LEU A 8 2.20 -12.15 -14.16
CA LEU A 8 0.75 -12.00 -14.30
C LEU A 8 0.35 -10.59 -14.79
N LYS A 9 1.15 -9.60 -14.38
CA LYS A 9 1.07 -8.18 -14.75
C LYS A 9 2.49 -7.61 -14.60
N ALA A 10 2.77 -6.48 -15.25
CA ALA A 10 4.00 -5.73 -15.05
C ALA A 10 4.33 -5.61 -13.53
N GLY A 11 5.42 -6.24 -13.12
CA GLY A 11 5.90 -6.22 -11.73
C GLY A 11 5.24 -7.22 -10.77
N VAL A 12 4.30 -8.06 -11.22
CA VAL A 12 3.62 -9.08 -10.41
C VAL A 12 3.99 -10.47 -10.92
N TYR A 13 4.65 -11.24 -10.06
CA TYR A 13 5.18 -12.56 -10.41
C TYR A 13 4.63 -13.63 -9.48
N ALA A 14 4.25 -14.79 -10.04
CA ALA A 14 3.80 -15.95 -9.28
C ALA A 14 4.59 -17.19 -9.69
N GLY A 15 5.00 -18.02 -8.74
CA GLY A 15 5.70 -19.27 -9.03
C GLY A 15 5.95 -20.09 -7.77
N ASN A 16 6.17 -21.39 -7.96
CA ASN A 16 6.54 -22.29 -6.88
C ASN A 16 8.07 -22.38 -6.82
N ILE A 17 8.66 -21.70 -5.83
CA ILE A 17 10.11 -21.64 -5.64
C ILE A 17 10.50 -22.20 -4.27
N ASN A 18 11.55 -23.01 -4.23
CA ASN A 18 12.05 -23.54 -2.98
C ASN A 18 12.69 -22.44 -2.11
N ARG A 19 12.87 -22.74 -0.82
CA ARG A 19 13.41 -21.82 0.19
C ARG A 19 14.73 -21.16 -0.23
N ARG A 20 15.70 -21.93 -0.72
CA ARG A 20 17.05 -21.43 -1.09
C ARG A 20 16.98 -20.43 -2.23
N VAL A 21 16.18 -20.72 -3.25
CA VAL A 21 16.01 -19.84 -4.41
C VAL A 21 15.26 -18.58 -4.02
N ARG A 22 14.23 -18.71 -3.18
CA ARG A 22 13.47 -17.58 -2.61
C ARG A 22 14.36 -16.62 -1.83
N GLU A 23 15.19 -17.14 -0.92
CA GLU A 23 16.09 -16.32 -0.09
C GLU A 23 17.09 -15.54 -0.95
N LYS A 24 17.72 -16.20 -1.92
CA LYS A 24 18.63 -15.53 -2.88
C LYS A 24 17.91 -14.50 -3.74
N LEU A 25 16.67 -14.77 -4.12
CA LEU A 25 15.87 -13.84 -4.89
C LEU A 25 15.53 -12.60 -4.07
N TRP A 26 15.15 -12.79 -2.80
CA TRP A 26 14.86 -11.70 -1.88
C TRP A 26 16.08 -10.82 -1.64
N GLU A 27 17.24 -11.43 -1.41
CA GLU A 27 18.51 -10.72 -1.29
C GLU A 27 18.77 -9.84 -2.51
N LYS A 28 18.67 -10.39 -3.73
CA LYS A 28 18.85 -9.62 -4.97
C LYS A 28 17.86 -8.47 -5.14
N ILE A 29 16.61 -8.66 -4.74
CA ILE A 29 15.58 -7.60 -4.78
C ILE A 29 16.01 -6.40 -3.92
N ILE A 30 16.55 -6.68 -2.74
CA ILE A 30 16.99 -5.66 -1.79
C ILE A 30 18.32 -5.02 -2.21
N THR A 31 19.34 -5.83 -2.51
CA THR A 31 20.72 -5.37 -2.69
C THR A 31 20.98 -4.82 -4.08
N ASP A 32 20.58 -5.58 -5.09
CA ASP A 32 20.98 -5.34 -6.48
C ASP A 32 19.95 -4.44 -7.17
N TRP A 33 18.66 -4.80 -7.04
CA TRP A 33 17.57 -4.08 -7.71
C TRP A 33 17.07 -2.88 -6.92
N LYS A 34 17.32 -2.85 -5.59
CA LYS A 34 16.90 -1.77 -4.68
C LYS A 34 15.46 -1.33 -4.92
N SER A 35 14.58 -2.31 -5.13
CA SER A 35 13.21 -2.09 -5.59
C SER A 35 12.22 -2.20 -4.44
N ASN A 36 11.16 -1.39 -4.48
CA ASN A 36 10.02 -1.58 -3.58
C ASN A 36 9.35 -2.92 -3.95
N ALA A 37 9.19 -3.81 -2.99
CA ALA A 37 8.74 -5.16 -3.26
C ALA A 37 8.00 -5.79 -2.08
N LEU A 38 7.01 -6.61 -2.42
CA LEU A 38 6.32 -7.51 -1.51
C LEU A 38 6.51 -8.94 -2.01
N MET A 39 6.96 -9.83 -1.12
CA MET A 39 7.05 -11.26 -1.41
C MET A 39 6.18 -12.03 -0.43
N ILE A 40 5.19 -12.76 -0.95
CA ILE A 40 4.37 -13.69 -0.18
C ILE A 40 4.78 -15.11 -0.55
N TYR A 41 4.98 -15.97 0.44
CA TYR A 41 5.36 -17.36 0.22
C TYR A 41 4.76 -18.30 1.27
N THR A 42 4.59 -19.57 0.90
CA THR A 42 4.00 -20.59 1.76
C THR A 42 4.90 -20.97 2.93
N THR A 43 4.33 -21.13 4.13
CA THR A 43 5.02 -21.63 5.32
C THR A 43 4.11 -22.55 6.13
N ASN A 44 4.67 -23.24 7.13
CA ASN A 44 3.91 -24.07 8.07
C ASN A 44 3.55 -23.27 9.33
N ASN A 45 2.82 -22.17 9.17
CA ASN A 45 2.21 -21.39 10.25
C ASN A 45 0.68 -21.38 10.08
N GLU A 46 -0.05 -20.81 11.04
CA GLU A 46 -1.53 -20.83 11.04
C GLU A 46 -2.15 -20.21 9.79
N GLN A 47 -1.54 -19.16 9.23
CA GLN A 47 -2.02 -18.51 8.00
C GLN A 47 -1.59 -19.24 6.72
N GLY A 48 -0.66 -20.19 6.81
CA GLY A 48 -0.09 -20.90 5.66
C GLY A 48 0.87 -20.07 4.80
N TYR A 49 1.18 -18.83 5.19
CA TYR A 49 2.08 -17.95 4.45
C TYR A 49 2.86 -16.98 5.36
N ALA A 50 3.93 -16.44 4.81
CA ALA A 50 4.66 -15.32 5.36
C ALA A 50 4.88 -14.26 4.27
N ALA A 51 5.11 -13.02 4.72
CA ALA A 51 5.34 -11.90 3.84
C ALA A 51 6.67 -11.22 4.18
N LEU A 52 7.36 -10.75 3.15
CA LEU A 52 8.53 -9.87 3.27
C LEU A 52 8.26 -8.60 2.49
N SER A 53 8.65 -7.47 3.06
CA SER A 53 8.46 -6.13 2.51
C SER A 53 9.81 -5.43 2.39
N ASN A 54 10.01 -4.69 1.30
CA ASN A 54 11.14 -3.79 1.11
C ASN A 54 10.68 -2.48 0.48
N GLY A 55 11.21 -1.36 0.99
CA GLY A 55 10.94 -0.02 0.48
C GLY A 55 9.52 0.50 0.78
N ASP A 56 9.15 1.58 0.09
CA ASP A 56 7.83 2.19 0.25
C ASP A 56 6.80 1.39 -0.55
N THR A 57 6.05 0.58 0.20
CA THR A 57 4.82 -0.03 -0.28
C THR A 57 3.68 0.79 0.29
N THR A 58 2.68 1.12 -0.53
CA THR A 58 1.45 1.81 -0.07
C THR A 58 0.72 1.09 1.09
N ARG A 59 1.17 -0.11 1.45
CA ARG A 59 0.69 -0.95 2.55
C ARG A 59 1.89 -1.54 3.28
N GLU A 60 1.95 -1.31 4.59
CA GLU A 60 2.95 -1.93 5.46
C GLU A 60 2.49 -3.32 5.91
N ILE A 61 3.42 -4.27 5.99
CA ILE A 61 3.17 -5.59 6.56
C ILE A 61 3.42 -5.52 8.07
N VAL A 62 2.39 -5.81 8.87
CA VAL A 62 2.44 -5.77 10.33
C VAL A 62 2.03 -7.10 10.92
N GLU A 63 2.58 -7.45 12.08
CA GLU A 63 2.19 -8.63 12.85
C GLU A 63 1.36 -8.19 14.06
N ILE A 64 0.14 -8.73 14.19
CA ILE A 64 -0.77 -8.45 15.30
C ILE A 64 -1.29 -9.79 15.81
N GLU A 65 -1.04 -10.10 17.09
CA GLU A 65 -1.50 -11.35 17.72
C GLU A 65 -1.09 -12.62 16.93
N GLY A 66 0.12 -12.63 16.36
CA GLY A 66 0.62 -13.74 15.54
C GLY A 66 0.06 -13.80 14.11
N MET A 67 -0.81 -12.86 13.73
CA MET A 67 -1.35 -12.74 12.38
C MET A 67 -0.61 -11.70 11.56
N ILE A 68 -0.23 -12.05 10.34
CA ILE A 68 0.32 -11.11 9.37
C ILE A 68 -0.84 -10.37 8.71
N LEU A 69 -0.81 -9.04 8.79
CA LEU A 69 -1.84 -8.13 8.28
C LEU A 69 -1.21 -7.01 7.43
N THR A 70 -2.04 -6.33 6.64
CA THR A 70 -1.63 -5.11 5.93
C THR A 70 -2.20 -3.87 6.60
N GLN A 71 -1.33 -2.92 6.96
CA GLN A 71 -1.72 -1.60 7.41
C GLN A 71 -1.57 -0.59 6.28
N PHE A 72 -2.45 0.39 6.21
CA PHE A 72 -2.31 1.53 5.30
C PHE A 72 -2.63 2.81 6.06
N THR A 73 -1.82 3.86 5.82
CA THR A 73 -2.09 5.17 6.40
C THR A 73 -3.25 5.80 5.64
N ARG A 74 -4.32 6.14 6.36
CA ARG A 74 -5.39 6.97 5.80
C ARG A 74 -4.84 8.39 5.66
N THR A 75 -4.31 8.74 4.49
CA THR A 75 -4.05 10.15 4.18
C THR A 75 -5.40 10.85 4.20
N GLU A 76 -5.58 11.80 5.12
CA GLU A 76 -6.79 12.61 5.13
C GLU A 76 -6.95 13.25 3.75
N SER A 77 -8.08 12.98 3.11
CA SER A 77 -8.41 13.62 1.83
C SER A 77 -8.43 15.13 2.07
N PRO A 78 -7.89 15.97 1.17
CA PRO A 78 -8.06 17.40 1.29
C PRO A 78 -9.55 17.70 1.31
N GLN A 79 -10.09 18.05 2.47
CA GLN A 79 -11.48 18.48 2.59
C GLN A 79 -11.62 19.74 1.73
N LYS A 80 -12.37 19.62 0.63
CA LYS A 80 -12.81 20.76 -0.17
C LYS A 80 -13.56 21.71 0.76
N LYS A 81 -12.91 22.78 1.24
CA LYS A 81 -13.58 23.90 1.91
C LYS A 81 -14.59 24.48 0.93
N GLY A 82 -15.86 24.10 1.09
CA GLY A 82 -16.96 24.70 0.35
C GLY A 82 -16.93 26.21 0.57
N LYS A 83 -16.75 26.98 -0.49
CA LYS A 83 -16.93 28.44 -0.46
C LYS A 83 -18.38 28.71 -0.05
N LYS A 84 -18.62 29.13 1.20
CA LYS A 84 -19.90 29.73 1.58
C LYS A 84 -20.07 30.99 0.73
N LYS A 85 -20.95 30.94 -0.28
CA LYS A 85 -21.52 32.15 -0.89
C LYS A 85 -22.31 32.85 0.21
N VAL A 86 -21.75 33.92 0.77
CA VAL A 86 -22.52 34.88 1.54
C VAL A 86 -23.42 35.60 0.54
N LYS A 87 -24.73 35.36 0.61
CA LYS A 87 -25.71 36.23 -0.04
C LYS A 87 -25.67 37.55 0.72
N SER A 88 -25.22 38.61 0.07
CA SER A 88 -25.51 39.97 0.52
C SER A 88 -26.92 40.28 0.04
N ASP A 89 -27.90 40.23 0.93
CA ASP A 89 -29.24 40.71 0.65
C ASP A 89 -29.25 42.26 0.60
N PRO A 90 -30.20 42.86 -0.14
CA PRO A 90 -30.08 44.21 -0.68
C PRO A 90 -30.55 45.29 0.31
N PHE A 91 -29.84 46.42 0.32
CA PHE A 91 -30.21 47.78 0.76
C PHE A 91 -31.25 47.95 1.90
N PRO A 92 -30.88 48.58 3.04
CA PRO A 92 -31.87 49.00 4.04
C PRO A 92 -32.71 50.16 3.50
N ILE A 93 -34.03 50.03 3.61
CA ILE A 93 -34.99 51.12 3.45
C ILE A 93 -34.82 52.06 4.65
N SER A 94 -34.62 53.35 4.37
CA SER A 94 -34.59 54.44 5.33
C SER A 94 -36.03 54.85 5.65
N ASP A 95 -36.45 54.73 6.92
CA ASP A 95 -37.70 55.29 7.44
C ASP A 95 -37.42 56.53 8.30
N GLY A 96 -38.12 57.65 8.00
CA GLY A 96 -38.33 58.88 8.83
C GLY A 96 -37.21 59.93 8.78
N ASP A 97 -37.42 61.23 8.55
CA ASP A 97 -38.60 62.14 8.49
C ASP A 97 -38.51 63.08 7.27
#